data_AF-A0A8K0KY86-F1
#
_entry.id   AF-A0A8K0KY86-F1
#
_cell.length_a   1.000
_cell.length_b   1.000
_cell.length_c   1.000
_cell.angle_alpha   90.00
_cell.angle_beta   90.00
_cell.angle_gamma   90.00
#
_symmetry.space_group_name_H-M   'P 1'
#
loop_
_entity.id
_entity.type
_entity.pdbx_description
1 polymer ?
#
loop_
_entity_poly.entity_id
_entity_poly.type
_entity_poly.pdbx_seq_one_letter_code
_entity_poly.pdbx_strand_id
1 'polypeptide(L)'
;METSSLNLAHQQHRRAEAHLRCRRFDEAIQCHKEASRLLEEAMKLTTVTKALESLKLQREYHIQQESIIRMKANCYEKNMKAIENNHHKMVSEIDLHEAPKRDVSHNLQVEIYRKIEEADSLLQILLKRGVNEDESLKVKLNGQSDKVSVPEQESVICVKPTDKQPIAHGNKLPKNDQTVIEELKVINEQLRSQVLYKI
;
A
#
# COMPACT_ATOMS: atom_id res chain seq x y z
N MET A 1 -14.65 20.66 30.78
CA MET A 1 -13.36 21.18 30.29
C MET A 1 -13.63 21.83 28.95
N GLU A 2 -13.46 23.14 28.84
CA GLU A 2 -13.58 23.85 27.58
C GLU A 2 -12.39 23.48 26.70
N THR A 3 -12.61 22.62 25.71
CA THR A 3 -11.60 22.26 24.73
C THR A 3 -11.45 23.45 23.77
N SER A 4 -10.27 24.06 23.69
CA SER A 4 -9.96 25.15 22.74
C SER A 4 -10.29 24.74 21.30
N SER A 5 -10.78 25.67 20.47
CA SER A 5 -11.14 25.42 19.06
C SER A 5 -10.03 24.75 18.26
N LEU A 6 -8.77 25.12 18.51
CA LEU A 6 -7.59 24.49 17.91
C LEU A 6 -7.44 23.02 18.32
N ASN A 7 -7.72 22.68 19.58
CA ASN A 7 -7.65 21.30 20.05
C ASN A 7 -8.76 20.44 19.42
N LEU A 8 -9.98 20.96 19.27
CA LEU A 8 -11.04 20.25 18.54
C LEU A 8 -10.63 20.04 17.08
N ALA A 9 -10.00 21.01 16.42
CA ALA A 9 -9.55 20.84 15.03
C ALA A 9 -8.58 19.65 14.89
N HIS A 10 -7.62 19.52 15.79
CA HIS A 10 -6.71 18.37 15.82
C HIS A 10 -7.42 17.05 16.16
N GLN A 11 -8.43 17.09 17.03
CA GLN A 11 -9.26 15.91 17.30
C GLN A 11 -10.02 15.48 16.04
N GLN A 12 -10.60 16.42 15.30
CA GLN A 12 -11.28 16.14 14.04
C GLN A 12 -10.32 15.56 13.00
N HIS A 13 -9.07 16.05 12.92
CA HIS A 13 -8.06 15.47 12.05
C HIS A 13 -7.79 14.00 12.38
N ARG A 14 -7.56 13.66 13.67
CA ARG A 14 -7.38 12.25 14.08
C ARG A 14 -8.60 11.38 13.76
N ARG A 15 -9.80 11.95 13.91
CA ARG A 15 -11.05 11.27 13.58
C ARG A 15 -11.20 11.04 12.08
N ALA A 16 -10.81 12.00 11.24
CA ALA A 16 -10.79 11.85 9.79
C ALA A 16 -9.88 10.68 9.36
N GLU A 17 -8.68 10.60 9.93
CA GLU A 17 -7.74 9.50 9.68
C GLU A 17 -8.33 8.12 10.07
N ALA A 18 -9.09 8.06 11.17
CA ALA A 18 -9.80 6.84 11.54
C ALA A 18 -10.88 6.46 10.50
N HIS A 19 -11.67 7.42 10.03
CA HIS A 19 -12.67 7.19 8.99
C HIS A 19 -12.04 6.76 7.66
N LEU A 20 -10.91 7.34 7.27
CA LEU A 20 -10.17 6.95 6.06
C LEU A 20 -9.68 5.51 6.11
N ARG A 21 -9.20 5.03 7.27
CA ARG A 21 -8.82 3.62 7.45
C ARG A 21 -10.01 2.68 7.27
N CYS A 22 -11.21 3.10 7.65
CA CYS A 22 -12.45 2.35 7.46
C CYS A 22 -13.12 2.60 6.10
N ARG A 23 -12.48 3.31 5.16
CA ARG A 23 -13.03 3.70 3.84
C ARG A 23 -14.34 4.49 3.91
N ARG A 24 -14.60 5.15 5.04
CA ARG A 24 -15.74 6.03 5.26
C ARG A 24 -15.39 7.43 4.79
N PHE A 25 -15.46 7.64 3.47
CA PHE A 25 -14.95 8.85 2.83
C PHE A 25 -15.80 10.10 3.15
N ASP A 26 -17.12 9.95 3.23
CA ASP A 26 -18.02 11.07 3.51
C ASP A 26 -17.81 11.62 4.93
N GLU A 27 -17.72 10.74 5.92
CA GLU A 27 -17.45 11.14 7.31
C GLU A 27 -16.05 11.74 7.47
N ALA A 28 -15.05 11.24 6.74
CA ALA A 28 -13.72 11.85 6.72
C ALA A 28 -13.75 13.28 6.14
N ILE A 29 -14.50 13.51 5.06
CA ILE A 29 -14.70 14.85 4.48
C ILE A 29 -15.37 15.78 5.50
N GLN A 30 -16.41 15.32 6.19
CA GLN A 30 -17.08 16.13 7.22
C GLN A 30 -16.13 16.50 8.37
N CYS A 31 -15.25 15.59 8.79
CA CYS A 31 -14.25 15.89 9.81
C CYS A 31 -13.29 16.99 9.34
N HIS A 32 -12.83 16.97 8.08
CA HIS A 32 -11.96 18.02 7.54
C HIS A 32 -12.67 19.37 7.36
N LYS A 33 -13.95 19.38 7.00
CA LYS A 33 -14.78 20.60 6.99
C LYS A 33 -14.87 21.23 8.36
N GLU A 34 -15.19 20.41 9.36
CA GLU A 34 -15.31 20.87 10.74
C GLU A 34 -13.97 21.35 11.29
N ALA A 35 -12.87 20.66 10.98
CA ALA A 35 -11.53 21.12 11.34
C ALA A 35 -11.20 22.48 10.72
N SER A 36 -11.52 22.70 9.43
CA SER A 36 -11.33 24.00 8.77
C SER A 36 -12.14 25.11 9.44
N ARG A 37 -13.39 24.83 9.81
CA ARG A 37 -14.27 25.77 10.52
C ARG A 37 -13.73 26.15 11.90
N LEU A 38 -13.26 25.17 12.66
CA LEU A 38 -12.66 25.38 13.98
C LEU A 38 -11.34 26.17 13.90
N LEU A 39 -10.54 25.96 12.86
CA LEU A 39 -9.34 26.75 12.60
C LEU A 39 -9.68 28.21 12.27
N GLU A 40 -10.76 28.48 11.53
CA GLU A 40 -11.24 29.86 11.31
C GLU A 40 -11.64 30.54 12.62
N GLU A 41 -12.26 29.82 13.56
CA GLU A 41 -12.56 30.37 14.89
C GLU A 41 -11.28 30.65 15.67
N ALA A 42 -10.31 29.73 15.64
CA ALA A 42 -9.00 29.95 16.27
C ALA A 42 -8.26 31.17 15.67
N MET A 43 -8.40 31.41 14.36
CA MET A 43 -7.82 32.56 13.67
C MET A 43 -8.40 33.90 14.15
N LYS A 44 -9.67 33.94 14.58
CA LYS A 44 -10.31 35.16 15.12
C LYS A 44 -9.82 35.49 16.54
N LEU A 45 -9.37 34.49 17.28
CA LEU A 45 -8.92 34.63 18.67
C LEU A 45 -7.43 34.97 18.78
N THR A 46 -6.63 34.63 17.77
CA THR A 46 -5.19 34.91 17.79
C THR A 46 -4.89 36.36 17.39
N THR A 47 -4.00 37.00 18.13
CA THR A 47 -3.45 38.33 17.82
C THR A 47 -2.04 38.26 17.25
N VAL A 48 -1.41 37.09 17.30
CA VAL A 48 -0.01 36.89 16.88
C VAL A 48 0.05 36.58 15.38
N THR A 49 0.71 37.44 14.60
CA THR A 49 0.81 37.34 13.13
C THR A 49 1.33 35.99 12.66
N LYS A 50 2.44 35.51 13.24
CA LYS A 50 3.02 34.20 12.87
C LYS A 50 2.08 33.03 13.16
N ALA A 51 1.32 33.11 14.26
CA ALA A 51 0.33 32.08 14.59
C ALA A 51 -0.83 32.12 13.60
N LEU A 52 -1.28 33.32 13.21
CA LEU A 52 -2.33 33.49 12.19
C LEU A 52 -1.92 32.91 10.84
N GLU A 53 -0.69 33.12 10.39
CA GLU A 53 -0.14 32.52 9.16
C GLU A 53 -0.12 30.99 9.24
N SER A 54 0.32 30.43 10.37
CA SER A 54 0.31 28.97 10.59
C SER A 54 -1.11 28.40 10.54
N LEU A 55 -2.07 29.05 11.18
CA LEU A 55 -3.47 28.60 11.17
C LEU A 55 -4.10 28.68 9.77
N LYS A 56 -3.76 29.71 8.99
CA LYS A 56 -4.18 29.82 7.58
C LYS A 56 -3.68 28.62 6.76
N LEU A 57 -2.40 28.26 6.92
CA LEU A 57 -1.81 27.13 6.22
C LEU A 57 -2.47 25.81 6.63
N GLN A 58 -2.75 25.61 7.92
CA GLN A 58 -3.45 24.42 8.41
C GLN A 58 -4.88 24.32 7.87
N ARG A 59 -5.60 25.44 7.78
CA ARG A 59 -6.94 25.48 7.19
C ARG A 59 -6.90 25.12 5.71
N GLU A 60 -5.96 25.70 4.97
CA GLU A 60 -5.77 25.41 3.54
C GLU A 60 -5.44 23.92 3.32
N TYR A 61 -4.60 23.34 4.18
CA TYR A 61 -4.35 21.90 4.17
C TYR A 61 -5.63 21.08 4.28
N HIS A 62 -6.54 21.40 5.21
CA HIS A 62 -7.79 20.65 5.36
C HIS A 62 -8.73 20.80 4.16
N ILE A 63 -8.81 21.98 3.56
CA ILE A 63 -9.55 22.20 2.31
C ILE A 63 -9.00 21.33 1.17
N GLN A 64 -7.67 21.26 1.05
CA GLN A 64 -7.03 20.40 0.06
C GLN A 64 -7.27 18.91 0.33
N GLN A 65 -7.24 18.48 1.60
CA GLN A 65 -7.56 17.10 1.97
C GLN A 65 -8.97 16.70 1.58
N GLU A 66 -9.97 17.57 1.74
CA GLU A 66 -11.34 17.29 1.28
C GLU A 66 -11.41 16.95 -0.22
N SER A 67 -10.68 17.70 -1.05
CA SER A 67 -10.61 17.47 -2.49
C SER A 67 -9.94 16.13 -2.82
N ILE A 68 -8.81 15.84 -2.17
CA ILE A 68 -8.06 14.58 -2.36
C ILE A 68 -8.93 13.38 -1.96
N ILE A 69 -9.60 13.47 -0.82
CA ILE A 69 -10.48 12.39 -0.32
C ILE A 69 -11.66 12.17 -1.27
N ARG A 70 -12.25 13.25 -1.79
CA ARG A 70 -13.35 13.15 -2.77
C ARG A 70 -12.90 12.45 -4.06
N MET A 71 -11.72 12.79 -4.57
CA MET A 71 -11.16 12.14 -5.74
C MET A 71 -10.91 10.64 -5.48
N LYS A 72 -10.37 10.31 -4.30
CA LYS A 72 -10.15 8.92 -3.86
C LYS A 72 -11.46 8.13 -3.75
N ALA A 73 -12.52 8.74 -3.21
CA ALA A 73 -13.84 8.15 -3.11
C ALA A 73 -14.43 7.82 -4.50
N ASN A 74 -14.35 8.77 -5.44
CA ASN A 74 -14.85 8.58 -6.79
C ASN A 74 -14.11 7.47 -7.55
N CYS A 75 -12.78 7.40 -7.40
CA CYS A 75 -11.98 6.32 -7.97
C CYS A 75 -12.39 4.95 -7.42
N TYR A 76 -12.60 4.87 -6.10
CA TYR A 76 -13.05 3.64 -5.45
C TYR A 76 -14.43 3.20 -5.95
N GLU A 77 -15.38 4.11 -6.05
CA GLU A 77 -16.73 3.84 -6.55
C GLU A 77 -16.72 3.33 -8.00
N LYS A 78 -15.94 3.96 -8.87
CA LYS A 78 -15.77 3.52 -10.27
C LYS A 78 -15.19 2.10 -10.36
N ASN A 79 -14.18 1.80 -9.55
CA ASN A 79 -13.56 0.49 -9.51
C ASN A 79 -14.54 -0.59 -9.00
N MET A 80 -15.30 -0.30 -7.95
CA MET A 80 -16.33 -1.21 -7.43
C MET A 80 -17.38 -1.52 -8.50
N LYS A 81 -17.92 -0.50 -9.18
CA LYS A 81 -18.87 -0.68 -10.29
C LYS A 81 -18.29 -1.50 -11.45
N ALA A 82 -17.01 -1.34 -11.76
CA ALA A 82 -16.35 -2.12 -12.80
C ALA A 82 -16.26 -3.61 -12.43
N ILE A 83 -15.94 -3.92 -11.16
CA ILE A 83 -15.92 -5.29 -10.64
C ILE A 83 -17.31 -5.91 -10.68
N GLU A 84 -18.34 -5.18 -10.23
CA GLU A 84 -19.73 -5.64 -10.25
C GLU A 84 -20.21 -5.92 -11.68
N ASN A 85 -19.91 -5.04 -12.63
CA ASN A 85 -20.27 -5.22 -14.04
C ASN A 85 -19.57 -6.43 -14.66
N ASN A 86 -18.29 -6.66 -14.35
CA ASN A 86 -17.57 -7.84 -14.82
C ASN A 86 -18.14 -9.13 -14.21
N HIS A 87 -18.51 -9.11 -12.92
CA HIS A 87 -19.18 -10.22 -12.27
C HIS A 87 -20.55 -10.52 -12.89
N HIS A 88 -21.36 -9.48 -13.17
CA HIS A 88 -22.65 -9.64 -13.84
C HIS A 88 -22.51 -10.22 -15.25
N LYS A 89 -21.53 -9.75 -16.04
CA LYS A 89 -21.25 -10.32 -17.37
C LYS A 89 -20.89 -11.80 -17.28
N MET A 90 -19.98 -12.15 -16.37
CA MET A 90 -19.56 -13.54 -16.15
C MET A 90 -20.73 -14.44 -15.73
N VAL A 91 -21.60 -13.98 -14.83
CA VAL A 91 -22.80 -14.72 -14.41
C VAL A 91 -23.81 -14.84 -15.57
N SER A 92 -24.01 -13.78 -16.36
CA SER A 92 -24.94 -13.80 -17.50
C SER A 92 -24.50 -14.70 -18.65
N GLU A 93 -23.18 -14.84 -18.87
CA GLU A 93 -22.62 -15.74 -19.88
C GLU A 93 -22.75 -17.22 -19.48
N ILE A 94 -22.82 -17.51 -18.18
CA ILE A 94 -23.04 -18.87 -17.65
C ILE A 94 -24.49 -19.34 -17.89
N ASP A 95 -25.49 -18.46 -17.83
CA ASP A 95 -26.91 -18.82 -18.02
C ASP A 95 -27.32 -19.08 -19.49
N LEU A 96 -26.46 -18.77 -20.47
CA LEU A 96 -26.72 -19.02 -21.90
C LEU A 96 -26.15 -20.35 -22.41
N HIS A 97 -25.42 -21.11 -21.59
CA HIS A 97 -24.95 -22.47 -21.90
C HIS A 97 -25.67 -23.52 -21.03
N GLU A 98 -26.94 -23.80 -21.32
CA GLU A 98 -27.57 -25.05 -20.87
C GLU A 98 -27.01 -26.24 -21.67
N ALA A 99 -25.83 -26.73 -21.27
CA ALA A 99 -25.29 -28.05 -21.56
C ALA A 99 -24.55 -28.57 -20.30
N PRO A 100 -24.38 -29.90 -20.11
CA PRO A 100 -24.55 -30.57 -18.84
C PRO A 100 -23.59 -30.09 -17.73
N LYS A 101 -24.17 -29.76 -16.57
CA LYS A 101 -23.56 -29.21 -15.33
C LYS A 101 -22.43 -30.05 -14.70
N ARG A 102 -21.93 -31.10 -15.36
CA ARG A 102 -20.81 -31.93 -14.91
C ARG A 102 -19.46 -31.45 -15.46
N ASP A 103 -19.43 -30.80 -16.63
CA ASP A 103 -18.17 -30.54 -17.32
C ASP A 103 -17.43 -29.28 -16.85
N VAL A 104 -18.11 -28.24 -16.40
CA VAL A 104 -17.44 -26.99 -15.95
C VAL A 104 -16.73 -27.20 -14.61
N SER A 105 -17.36 -27.94 -13.69
CA SER A 105 -16.72 -28.31 -12.41
C SER A 105 -15.53 -29.23 -12.63
N HIS A 106 -15.64 -30.19 -13.56
CA HIS A 106 -14.55 -31.09 -13.91
C HIS A 106 -13.43 -30.36 -14.65
N ASN A 107 -13.74 -29.43 -15.55
CA ASN A 107 -12.76 -28.65 -16.31
C ASN A 107 -12.00 -27.69 -15.39
N LEU A 108 -12.68 -27.00 -14.47
CA LEU A 108 -12.01 -26.18 -13.44
C LEU A 108 -11.13 -27.04 -12.52
N GLN A 109 -11.60 -28.22 -12.12
CA GLN A 109 -10.82 -29.14 -11.30
C GLN A 109 -9.57 -29.64 -12.05
N VAL A 110 -9.69 -29.97 -13.34
CA VAL A 110 -8.57 -30.35 -14.22
C VAL A 110 -7.60 -29.18 -14.41
N GLU A 111 -8.09 -27.95 -14.56
CA GLU A 111 -7.25 -26.75 -14.66
C GLU A 111 -6.46 -26.50 -13.38
N ILE A 112 -7.11 -26.63 -12.22
CA ILE A 112 -6.47 -26.48 -10.90
C ILE A 112 -5.38 -27.55 -10.72
N TYR A 113 -5.68 -28.82 -11.01
CA TYR A 113 -4.69 -29.89 -10.89
C TYR A 113 -3.54 -29.71 -11.88
N ARG A 114 -3.81 -29.31 -13.12
CA ARG A 114 -2.78 -29.01 -14.11
C ARG A 114 -1.85 -27.89 -13.65
N LYS A 115 -2.39 -26.83 -13.06
CA LYS A 115 -1.60 -25.71 -12.52
C LYS A 115 -0.73 -26.12 -11.33
N ILE A 116 -1.23 -27.03 -10.49
CA ILE A 116 -0.45 -27.61 -9.38
C ILE A 116 0.72 -28.44 -9.94
N GLU A 117 0.46 -29.31 -10.92
CA GLU A 117 1.50 -30.15 -11.54
C GLU A 117 2.56 -29.33 -12.30
N GLU A 118 2.15 -28.27 -13.00
CA GLU A 118 3.05 -27.33 -13.66
C GLU A 118 3.97 -26.64 -12.64
N ALA A 119 3.41 -26.22 -11.50
CA ALA A 119 4.17 -25.59 -10.42
C ALA A 119 5.15 -26.58 -9.76
N ASP A 120 4.73 -27.81 -9.48
CA ASP A 120 5.57 -28.85 -8.88
C ASP A 120 6.72 -29.27 -9.81
N SER A 121 6.45 -29.34 -11.12
CA SER A 121 7.47 -29.61 -12.13
C SER A 121 8.53 -28.49 -12.17
N LEU A 122 8.10 -27.24 -12.09
CA LEU A 122 9.02 -26.09 -12.02
C LEU A 122 9.83 -26.09 -10.71
N LEU A 123 9.19 -26.38 -9.58
CA LEU A 123 9.86 -26.55 -8.30
C LEU A 123 10.90 -27.66 -8.35
N GLN A 124 10.59 -28.79 -8.98
CA GLN A 124 11.53 -29.90 -9.15
C GLN A 124 12.74 -29.52 -10.01
N ILE A 125 12.55 -28.74 -11.07
CA ILE A 125 13.65 -28.20 -11.89
C ILE A 125 14.52 -27.26 -11.07
N LEU A 126 13.92 -26.39 -10.26
CA LEU A 126 14.64 -25.45 -9.41
C LEU A 126 15.40 -26.17 -8.27
N LEU A 127 14.80 -27.20 -7.69
CA LEU A 127 15.43 -28.07 -6.70
C LEU A 127 16.61 -28.85 -7.30
N LYS A 128 16.46 -29.43 -8.50
CA LYS A 128 17.56 -30.12 -9.20
C LYS A 128 18.67 -29.15 -9.61
N ARG A 129 18.35 -27.89 -9.94
CA ARG A 129 19.34 -26.85 -10.21
C ARG A 129 20.11 -26.43 -8.96
N GLY A 130 19.48 -26.46 -7.79
CA GLY A 130 20.14 -26.18 -6.50
C GLY A 130 20.97 -27.34 -5.94
N VAL A 131 20.88 -28.54 -6.51
CA VAL A 131 21.61 -29.74 -6.03
C VAL A 131 22.82 -30.08 -6.90
N ASN A 132 22.97 -29.47 -8.09
CA ASN A 132 24.03 -29.81 -9.04
C ASN A 132 25.16 -28.76 -9.15
N GLU A 133 25.19 -27.72 -8.32
CA GLU A 133 26.29 -26.75 -8.32
C GLU A 133 27.22 -26.96 -7.12
N ASP A 134 27.88 -28.12 -7.11
CA ASP A 134 29.08 -28.33 -6.29
C ASP A 134 30.05 -29.26 -7.05
N GLU A 135 30.40 -28.88 -8.28
CA GLU A 135 31.65 -29.22 -8.98
C GLU A 135 31.59 -28.71 -10.43
N SER A 136 32.67 -28.03 -10.86
CA SER A 136 32.98 -27.71 -12.26
C SER A 136 32.19 -26.60 -12.97
N LEU A 137 32.75 -25.39 -13.01
CA LEU A 137 33.55 -24.92 -14.17
C LEU A 137 33.92 -23.42 -14.05
N LYS A 138 35.21 -23.19 -13.84
CA LYS A 138 35.91 -21.92 -14.11
C LYS A 138 35.89 -21.66 -15.62
N VAL A 139 35.27 -20.56 -16.07
CA VAL A 139 35.69 -19.89 -17.31
C VAL A 139 35.64 -18.36 -17.13
N LYS A 140 36.84 -17.78 -17.20
CA LYS A 140 37.13 -16.35 -17.30
C LYS A 140 36.45 -15.74 -18.52
N LEU A 141 35.85 -14.55 -18.41
CA LEU A 141 35.99 -13.52 -19.43
C LEU A 141 35.97 -12.12 -18.80
N ASN A 142 37.05 -11.39 -19.12
CA ASN A 142 37.36 -10.01 -18.79
C ASN A 142 36.41 -9.03 -19.49
N GLY A 143 36.29 -7.82 -18.93
CA GLY A 143 35.79 -6.65 -19.67
C GLY A 143 35.61 -5.42 -18.80
N GLN A 144 36.73 -4.72 -18.55
CA GLN A 144 36.92 -3.29 -18.20
C GLN A 144 35.78 -2.49 -17.57
N SER A 145 36.00 -1.97 -16.35
CA SER A 145 36.48 -0.58 -16.07
C SER A 145 35.33 0.42 -16.26
N ASP A 146 34.88 1.13 -15.24
CA ASP A 146 35.67 2.20 -14.64
C ASP A 146 35.44 2.39 -13.14
N LYS A 147 36.59 2.60 -12.48
CA LYS A 147 36.71 3.16 -11.14
C LYS A 147 36.60 4.68 -11.23
N VAL A 148 35.86 5.32 -10.33
CA VAL A 148 36.35 6.56 -9.73
C VAL A 148 35.97 6.57 -8.25
N SER A 149 37.01 6.77 -7.46
CA SER A 149 37.08 6.74 -6.02
C SER A 149 36.62 8.06 -5.40
N VAL A 150 35.97 7.97 -4.25
CA VAL A 150 35.80 9.09 -3.30
C VAL A 150 37.04 9.17 -2.41
N PRO A 151 37.51 10.38 -2.03
CA PRO A 151 38.16 10.56 -0.74
C PRO A 151 37.45 11.61 0.13
N GLU A 152 37.01 11.14 1.29
CA GLU A 152 37.16 11.69 2.65
C GLU A 152 37.79 13.10 2.84
N GLN A 153 37.11 14.01 3.57
CA GLN A 153 37.35 14.36 4.99
C GLN A 153 36.80 15.76 5.41
N GLU A 154 36.05 15.75 6.52
CA GLU A 154 35.95 16.70 7.65
C GLU A 154 35.58 18.22 7.56
N SER A 155 34.74 18.60 8.54
CA SER A 155 34.72 19.86 9.34
C SER A 155 33.64 20.95 9.11
N VAL A 156 32.62 20.89 9.99
CA VAL A 156 31.94 21.91 10.82
C VAL A 156 31.55 23.35 10.31
N ILE A 157 30.29 23.70 10.65
CA ILE A 157 29.65 25.02 10.99
C ILE A 157 28.89 25.84 9.92
N CYS A 158 27.55 25.87 10.09
CA CYS A 158 26.53 26.94 10.00
C CYS A 158 26.73 28.16 9.06
N VAL A 159 25.71 28.47 8.22
CA VAL A 159 24.93 29.75 8.17
C VAL A 159 23.95 29.77 6.96
N LYS A 160 22.64 29.85 7.27
CA LYS A 160 21.47 30.42 6.52
C LYS A 160 21.25 30.01 5.02
N PRO A 161 20.22 30.53 4.31
CA PRO A 161 18.99 29.78 4.04
C PRO A 161 18.67 29.72 2.53
N THR A 162 18.92 28.61 1.86
CA THR A 162 18.49 28.44 0.47
C THR A 162 18.13 26.99 0.21
N ASP A 163 16.95 26.83 -0.38
CA ASP A 163 16.45 25.69 -1.15
C ASP A 163 16.63 24.28 -0.53
N LYS A 164 15.61 23.84 0.22
CA LYS A 164 15.46 22.42 0.60
C LYS A 164 14.67 21.72 -0.51
N GLN A 165 15.36 21.03 -1.43
CA GLN A 165 15.78 19.62 -1.33
C GLN A 165 14.58 18.65 -1.39
N PRO A 166 14.61 17.68 -2.32
CA PRO A 166 13.49 16.75 -2.54
C PRO A 166 13.28 15.88 -1.29
N ILE A 167 12.01 15.68 -0.96
CA ILE A 167 11.55 14.78 0.10
C ILE A 167 12.20 13.42 -0.14
N ALA A 168 13.12 13.02 0.76
CA ALA A 168 13.69 11.68 0.76
C ALA A 168 12.56 10.71 1.08
N HIS A 169 11.97 10.13 0.03
CA HIS A 169 11.19 8.91 0.17
C HIS A 169 12.13 7.87 0.76
N GLY A 170 11.81 7.40 1.97
CA GLY A 170 12.47 6.24 2.54
C GLY A 170 12.28 5.07 1.58
N ASN A 171 13.36 4.68 0.90
CA ASN A 171 13.38 3.48 0.08
C ASN A 171 13.22 2.31 1.06
N LYS A 172 11.98 1.83 1.22
CA LYS A 172 11.74 0.53 1.84
C LYS A 172 12.43 -0.48 0.94
N LEU A 173 13.54 -1.04 1.41
CA LEU A 173 14.13 -2.18 0.74
C LEU A 173 13.04 -3.26 0.63
N PRO A 174 12.88 -3.90 -0.54
CA PRO A 174 12.02 -5.06 -0.64
C PRO A 174 12.45 -6.09 0.40
N LYS A 175 11.48 -6.79 0.99
CA LYS A 175 11.78 -7.86 1.96
C LYS A 175 12.74 -8.84 1.29
N ASN A 176 13.79 -9.24 2.00
CA ASN A 176 14.71 -10.27 1.52
C ASN A 176 13.95 -11.59 1.38
N ASP A 177 14.30 -12.39 0.37
CA ASP A 177 13.62 -13.65 0.05
C ASP A 177 13.56 -14.59 1.26
N GLN A 178 14.61 -14.60 2.09
CA GLN A 178 14.65 -15.34 3.35
C GLN A 178 13.49 -14.98 4.29
N THR A 179 13.23 -13.69 4.48
CA THR A 179 12.15 -13.20 5.35
C THR A 179 10.78 -13.57 4.78
N VAL A 180 10.62 -13.50 3.45
CA VAL A 180 9.37 -13.88 2.78
C VAL A 180 9.12 -15.38 2.93
N ILE A 181 10.15 -16.21 2.78
CA ILE A 181 10.06 -17.67 2.92
C ILE A 181 9.68 -18.06 4.36
N GLU A 182 10.27 -17.42 5.37
CA GLU A 182 9.92 -17.68 6.77
C GLU A 182 8.48 -17.27 7.10
N GLU A 183 8.04 -16.10 6.65
CA GLU A 183 6.65 -15.64 6.81
C GLU A 183 5.66 -16.63 6.15
N LEU A 184 5.96 -17.11 4.94
CA LEU A 184 5.12 -18.08 4.23
C LEU A 184 5.09 -19.45 4.91
N LYS A 185 6.20 -19.92 5.49
CA LYS A 185 6.23 -21.17 6.27
C LYS A 185 5.32 -21.08 7.48
N VAL A 186 5.41 -19.99 8.25
CA VAL A 186 4.58 -19.76 9.43
C VAL A 186 3.09 -19.70 9.06
N ILE A 187 2.74 -19.00 7.98
CA ILE A 187 1.35 -18.91 7.51
C ILE A 187 0.81 -20.29 7.07
N ASN A 188 1.60 -21.07 6.34
CA ASN A 188 1.20 -22.41 5.92
C ASN A 188 1.02 -23.37 7.09
N GLU A 189 1.85 -23.28 8.12
CA GLU A 189 1.72 -24.08 9.34
C GLU A 189 0.45 -23.73 10.13
N GLN A 190 0.14 -22.43 10.22
CA GLN A 190 -1.10 -21.94 10.84
C GLN A 190 -2.35 -22.43 10.07
N LEU A 191 -2.32 -22.37 8.74
CA LEU A 191 -3.40 -22.88 7.88
C LEU A 191 -3.59 -24.39 8.05
N ARG A 192 -2.50 -25.17 8.04
CA ARG A 192 -2.54 -26.62 8.28
C ARG A 192 -3.13 -26.95 9.64
N SER A 193 -2.75 -26.20 10.67
CA SER A 193 -3.33 -26.34 12.01
C SER A 193 -4.84 -26.09 11.98
N GLN A 194 -5.30 -25.00 11.36
CA GLN A 194 -6.73 -24.68 11.29
C GLN A 194 -7.57 -25.67 10.47
N VAL A 195 -6.98 -26.33 9.47
CA VAL A 195 -7.65 -27.36 8.65
C VAL A 195 -7.71 -28.69 9.39
N LEU A 196 -6.65 -29.08 10.11
CA LEU A 196 -6.58 -30.34 10.84
C LEU A 196 -7.45 -30.37 12.11
N TYR A 197 -7.73 -29.21 12.74
CA TYR A 197 -8.66 -29.13 13.88
C TYR A 197 -10.15 -29.08 13.49
N LYS A 198 -10.49 -29.24 12.19
CA LYS A 198 -11.87 -29.19 11.66
C LYS A 198 -12.38 -30.50 11.05
N ILE A 199 -11.65 -31.61 11.25
CA ILE A 199 -12.08 -32.99 10.97
C ILE A 199 -12.19 -33.71 12.31
#